data_AF-A0A354P8V4-F1
#
_entry.id   AF-A0A354P8V4-F1
#
_cell.length_a   1.000
_cell.length_b   1.000
_cell.length_c   1.000
_cell.angle_alpha   90.00
_cell.angle_beta   90.00
_cell.angle_gamma   90.00
#
_symmetry.space_group_name_H-M   'P 1'
#
loop_
_entity.id
_entity.type
_entity.pdbx_description
1 polymer ?
#
loop_
_entity_poly.entity_id
_entity_poly.type
_entity_poly.pdbx_seq_one_letter_code
_entity_poly.pdbx_strand_id
1 'polypeptide(L)'
;MNEKNADSVMLPGIYEQINLQCNKDQIAELLQLIQGRSNDARKAVRRSGEKEDLVVELKHAIERKFATFAEAVRLLQRCEESGNQTIFLFKPRNSAAAGRLRNGTGVAYRLFGECWGDGYFPKFERPREGLAWVDCRIGLEKRPNDWLLKAYGHTQRDETLENKLAIPAGKGKFKDVRLYEKRDINTVMVIRWRDPHYLEVRVDKALSRNLADTISRLPPIEEILRPAIDIKREMVAFSLKERVTQLVRDRSSHSGKGPAEYRLSRITVRDAKNGEIEFRPGDIADNIDDAPARSRSLDSLLNDGSEAARVPIEWITDEDVLKPFAPLRVDFEGDPVNAISVRSRISPEALDYVLSKFTANP
;
A
#
# COMPACT_ATOMS: atom_id res chain seq x y z
N MET A 1 18.76 16.37 13.07
CA MET A 1 18.54 17.46 12.09
C MET A 1 18.52 18.79 12.84
N ASN A 2 19.47 19.69 12.55
CA ASN A 2 19.34 21.11 12.93
C ASN A 2 18.37 21.72 11.92
N GLU A 3 17.21 22.19 12.38
CA GLU A 3 16.08 22.71 11.58
C GLU A 3 16.45 23.87 10.63
N LYS A 4 17.66 24.43 10.74
CA LYS A 4 18.04 25.69 10.07
C LYS A 4 18.49 25.57 8.60
N ASN A 5 18.78 24.38 8.07
CA ASN A 5 19.32 24.24 6.70
C ASN A 5 18.32 23.70 5.66
N ALA A 6 17.08 23.38 6.04
CA ALA A 6 16.08 22.82 5.13
C ALA A 6 15.21 23.87 4.41
N ASP A 7 15.30 25.15 4.77
CA ASP A 7 14.31 26.18 4.41
C ASP A 7 14.57 26.94 3.10
N SER A 8 15.63 26.64 2.33
CA SER A 8 16.06 27.52 1.23
C SER A 8 15.92 26.96 -0.20
N VAL A 9 15.48 25.72 -0.41
CA VAL A 9 15.21 25.22 -1.77
C VAL A 9 13.88 24.47 -1.78
N MET A 10 12.79 25.20 -2.04
CA MET A 10 11.51 24.56 -2.37
C MET A 10 11.68 23.82 -3.70
N LEU A 11 11.90 22.51 -3.63
CA LEU A 11 12.03 21.66 -4.82
C LEU A 11 10.68 21.61 -5.55
N PRO A 12 10.56 22.15 -6.78
CA PRO A 12 9.27 22.28 -7.49
C PRO A 12 8.48 20.97 -7.58
N GLY A 13 9.19 19.83 -7.68
CA GLY A 13 8.58 18.52 -7.83
C GLY A 13 7.70 18.08 -6.66
N ILE A 14 7.88 18.60 -5.43
CA ILE A 14 7.10 18.13 -4.28
C ILE A 14 5.61 18.44 -4.44
N TYR A 15 5.26 19.63 -4.93
CA TYR A 15 3.88 20.07 -5.06
C TYR A 15 3.15 19.32 -6.18
N GLU A 16 3.88 19.00 -7.25
CA GLU A 16 3.40 18.09 -8.29
C GLU A 16 3.12 16.69 -7.71
N GLN A 17 4.05 16.15 -6.90
CA GLN A 17 3.83 14.86 -6.24
C GLN A 17 2.65 14.90 -5.27
N ILE A 18 2.48 15.96 -4.49
CA ILE A 18 1.32 16.15 -3.62
C ILE A 18 0.04 16.17 -4.45
N ASN A 19 0.03 16.89 -5.58
CA ASN A 19 -1.14 16.91 -6.45
C ASN A 19 -1.42 15.55 -7.12
N LEU A 20 -0.42 14.71 -7.35
CA LEU A 20 -0.63 13.36 -7.90
C LEU A 20 -1.06 12.36 -6.83
N GLN A 21 -0.45 12.44 -5.64
CA GLN A 21 -0.49 11.38 -4.64
C GLN A 21 -1.38 11.68 -3.44
N CYS A 22 -1.70 12.93 -3.12
CA CYS A 22 -2.62 13.24 -2.02
C CYS A 22 -4.05 13.40 -2.56
N ASN A 23 -5.07 13.17 -1.74
CA ASN A 23 -6.43 13.61 -2.05
C ASN A 23 -6.69 15.02 -1.47
N LYS A 24 -7.81 15.63 -1.88
CA LYS A 24 -8.21 16.98 -1.43
C LYS A 24 -8.33 17.07 0.10
N ASP A 25 -8.96 16.08 0.71
CA ASP A 25 -9.26 16.07 2.15
C ASP A 25 -7.98 16.00 3.00
N GLN A 26 -7.01 15.17 2.60
CA GLN A 26 -5.70 15.06 3.26
C GLN A 26 -4.93 16.39 3.26
N ILE A 27 -5.00 17.14 2.16
CA ILE A 27 -4.37 18.47 2.07
C ILE A 27 -5.14 19.46 2.95
N ALA A 28 -6.48 19.45 2.89
CA ALA A 28 -7.34 20.30 3.70
C ALA A 28 -7.16 20.09 5.21
N GLU A 29 -6.99 18.85 5.65
CA GLU A 29 -6.69 18.49 7.04
C GLU A 29 -5.38 19.11 7.52
N LEU A 30 -4.31 19.03 6.74
CA LEU A 30 -3.04 19.67 7.08
C LEU A 30 -3.20 21.20 7.17
N LEU A 31 -3.90 21.81 6.21
CA LEU A 31 -4.17 23.26 6.21
C LEU A 31 -5.01 23.68 7.43
N GLN A 32 -5.96 22.85 7.85
CA GLN A 32 -6.72 23.07 9.08
C GLN A 32 -5.82 23.01 10.34
N LEU A 33 -4.90 22.05 10.41
CA LEU A 33 -3.93 21.99 11.51
C LEU A 33 -3.03 23.23 11.54
N ILE A 34 -2.62 23.74 10.37
CA ILE A 34 -1.83 24.97 10.25
C ILE A 34 -2.63 26.19 10.74
N GLN A 35 -3.91 26.32 10.33
CA GLN A 35 -4.79 27.39 10.81
C GLN A 35 -4.94 27.40 12.33
N GLY A 36 -4.93 26.23 12.97
CA GLY A 36 -5.05 26.10 14.42
C GLY A 36 -3.86 26.64 15.23
N ARG A 37 -2.75 26.96 14.58
CA ARG A 37 -1.50 27.39 15.26
C ARG A 37 -1.50 28.85 15.69
N SER A 38 -2.17 29.74 14.95
CA SER A 38 -2.21 31.17 15.27
C SER A 38 -3.41 31.86 14.62
N ASN A 39 -3.79 33.02 15.18
CA ASN A 39 -4.82 33.87 14.60
C ASN A 39 -4.44 34.39 13.20
N ASP A 40 -3.15 34.62 12.97
CA ASP A 40 -2.64 35.06 11.66
C ASP A 40 -2.74 33.95 10.63
N ALA A 41 -2.34 32.72 10.98
CA ALA A 41 -2.52 31.55 10.12
C ALA A 41 -3.99 31.32 9.80
N ARG A 42 -4.88 31.44 10.79
CA ARG A 42 -6.33 31.30 10.62
C ARG A 42 -6.93 32.27 9.61
N LYS A 43 -6.43 33.52 9.55
CA LYS A 43 -6.88 34.54 8.59
C LYS A 43 -6.22 34.38 7.22
N ALA A 44 -4.97 33.93 7.18
CA ALA A 44 -4.15 33.93 5.99
C ALA A 44 -4.25 32.64 5.16
N VAL A 45 -4.52 31.51 5.80
CA VAL A 45 -4.55 30.18 5.16
C VAL A 45 -5.98 29.81 4.77
N ARG A 46 -6.21 29.36 3.54
CA ARG A 46 -7.50 28.81 3.08
C ARG A 46 -7.51 27.26 3.17
N ARG A 47 -8.67 26.66 3.37
CA ARG A 47 -8.85 25.19 3.44
C ARG A 47 -9.96 24.63 2.54
N SER A 48 -10.50 25.48 1.68
CA SER A 48 -11.59 25.16 0.75
C SER A 48 -11.22 25.65 -0.64
N GLY A 49 -11.67 24.94 -1.67
CA GLY A 49 -11.31 25.20 -3.07
C GLY A 49 -11.17 23.88 -3.80
N GLU A 50 -10.67 23.90 -5.03
CA GLU A 50 -10.27 22.67 -5.72
C GLU A 50 -8.94 22.17 -5.20
N LYS A 51 -8.61 20.92 -5.54
CA LYS A 51 -7.40 20.27 -5.02
C LYS A 51 -6.15 21.07 -5.36
N GLU A 52 -6.05 21.54 -6.59
CA GLU A 52 -4.96 22.35 -7.10
C GLU A 52 -4.81 23.65 -6.29
N ASP A 53 -5.93 24.29 -5.91
CA ASP A 53 -5.93 25.49 -5.07
C ASP A 53 -5.35 25.19 -3.69
N LEU A 54 -5.71 24.03 -3.10
CA LEU A 54 -5.18 23.63 -1.80
C LEU A 54 -3.68 23.33 -1.84
N VAL A 55 -3.16 22.79 -2.95
CA VAL A 55 -1.70 22.61 -3.14
C VAL A 55 -1.00 23.97 -3.19
N VAL A 56 -1.53 24.91 -3.95
CA VAL A 56 -1.00 26.29 -4.01
C VAL A 56 -1.06 26.96 -2.64
N GLU A 57 -2.13 26.75 -1.88
CA GLU A 57 -2.27 27.31 -0.55
C GLU A 57 -1.29 26.72 0.46
N LEU A 58 -1.01 25.41 0.38
CA LEU A 58 0.04 24.77 1.18
C LEU A 58 1.42 25.38 0.87
N LYS A 59 1.71 25.65 -0.40
CA LYS A 59 2.92 26.35 -0.82
C LYS A 59 3.00 27.74 -0.17
N HIS A 60 1.93 28.53 -0.25
CA HIS A 60 1.88 29.86 0.38
C HIS A 60 2.02 29.80 1.91
N ALA A 61 1.45 28.78 2.56
CA ALA A 61 1.58 28.60 4.01
C ALA A 61 3.04 28.37 4.44
N ILE A 62 3.82 27.65 3.62
CA ILE A 62 5.25 27.44 3.83
C ILE A 62 6.05 28.74 3.57
N GLU A 63 5.76 29.44 2.47
CA GLU A 63 6.41 30.73 2.15
C GLU A 63 6.19 31.78 3.25
N ARG A 64 5.00 31.79 3.84
CA ARG A 64 4.62 32.67 4.96
C ARG A 64 5.07 32.15 6.32
N LYS A 65 5.79 31.02 6.37
CA LYS A 65 6.30 30.37 7.61
C LYS A 65 5.23 29.96 8.61
N PHE A 66 4.00 29.72 8.16
CA PHE A 66 2.96 29.08 9.00
C PHE A 66 3.14 27.55 9.05
N ALA A 67 3.84 26.99 8.07
CA ALA A 67 4.23 25.59 7.98
C ALA A 67 5.68 25.46 7.54
N THR A 68 6.26 24.28 7.75
CA THR A 68 7.62 23.93 7.30
C THR A 68 7.60 23.06 6.06
N PHE A 69 8.67 23.10 5.27
CA PHE A 69 8.81 22.20 4.11
C PHE A 69 8.75 20.71 4.52
N ALA A 70 9.32 20.38 5.69
CA ALA A 70 9.29 19.03 6.25
C ALA A 70 7.86 18.50 6.50
N GLU A 71 6.87 19.38 6.70
CA GLU A 71 5.47 18.97 6.84
C GLU A 71 4.85 18.57 5.50
N ALA A 72 5.16 19.28 4.42
CA ALA A 72 4.75 18.88 3.07
C ALA A 72 5.38 17.53 2.68
N VAL A 73 6.66 17.32 3.01
CA VAL A 73 7.34 16.02 2.81
C VAL A 73 6.64 14.90 3.59
N ARG A 74 6.31 15.15 4.86
CA ARG A 74 5.59 14.18 5.71
C ARG A 74 4.18 13.87 5.19
N LEU A 75 3.44 14.88 4.71
CA LEU A 75 2.15 14.68 4.06
C LEU A 75 2.31 13.74 2.86
N LEU A 76 3.25 14.06 1.96
CA LEU A 76 3.50 13.25 0.77
C LEU A 76 3.87 11.80 1.13
N GLN A 77 4.81 11.61 2.05
CA GLN A 77 5.23 10.29 2.54
C GLN A 77 4.05 9.47 3.09
N ARG A 78 3.19 10.08 3.93
CA ARG A 78 2.01 9.39 4.47
C ARG A 78 1.06 8.92 3.36
N CYS A 79 0.84 9.77 2.36
CA CYS A 79 -0.05 9.48 1.25
C CYS A 79 0.52 8.45 0.27
N GLU A 80 1.83 8.42 0.07
CA GLU A 80 2.54 7.50 -0.82
C GLU A 80 2.73 6.11 -0.22
N GLU A 81 2.93 6.03 1.09
CA GLU A 81 3.36 4.80 1.75
C GLU A 81 2.19 3.99 2.31
N SER A 82 0.97 4.53 2.31
CA SER A 82 -0.16 3.95 3.05
C SER A 82 -1.45 3.84 2.24
N GLY A 83 -1.92 2.60 2.11
CA GLY A 83 -3.16 2.21 1.44
C GLY A 83 -3.11 2.17 -0.10
N ASN A 84 -4.19 1.70 -0.72
CA ASN A 84 -4.34 1.41 -2.14
C ASN A 84 -3.13 0.65 -2.76
N GLN A 85 -2.66 -0.37 -2.03
CA GLN A 85 -1.45 -1.12 -2.35
C GLN A 85 -1.64 -2.59 -2.02
N THR A 86 -0.87 -3.43 -2.69
CA THR A 86 -0.67 -4.83 -2.33
C THR A 86 0.72 -4.97 -1.70
N ILE A 87 0.78 -5.60 -0.54
CA ILE A 87 1.98 -5.74 0.27
C ILE A 87 2.38 -7.21 0.26
N PHE A 88 3.53 -7.50 -0.32
CA PHE A 88 4.13 -8.84 -0.29
C PHE A 88 5.09 -8.93 0.88
N LEU A 89 4.97 -9.99 1.67
CA LEU A 89 5.81 -10.25 2.81
C LEU A 89 6.80 -11.37 2.51
N PHE A 90 8.06 -11.14 2.88
CA PHE A 90 9.16 -12.08 2.70
C PHE A 90 9.98 -12.20 3.98
N LYS A 91 10.46 -13.41 4.31
CA LYS A 91 11.45 -13.63 5.37
C LYS A 91 12.79 -14.09 4.79
N PRO A 92 13.91 -13.77 5.46
CA PRO A 92 15.21 -14.26 5.05
C PRO A 92 15.27 -15.80 5.09
N ARG A 93 15.89 -16.39 4.07
CA ARG A 93 16.09 -17.85 3.95
C ARG A 93 17.10 -18.38 4.96
N ASN A 94 18.07 -17.55 5.37
CA ASN A 94 19.12 -17.93 6.32
C ASN A 94 19.58 -16.73 7.17
N SER A 95 20.37 -17.02 8.21
CA SER A 95 20.89 -16.02 9.15
C SER A 95 21.81 -14.98 8.50
N ALA A 96 22.53 -15.34 7.43
CA ALA A 96 23.38 -14.41 6.70
C ALA A 96 22.57 -13.33 5.97
N ALA A 97 21.47 -13.73 5.30
CA ALA A 97 20.52 -12.81 4.70
C ALA A 97 19.87 -11.91 5.76
N ALA A 98 19.44 -12.49 6.88
CA ALA A 98 18.89 -11.73 8.01
C ALA A 98 19.89 -10.69 8.56
N GLY A 99 21.15 -11.08 8.74
CA GLY A 99 22.22 -10.18 9.22
C GLY A 99 22.49 -9.02 8.27
N ARG A 100 22.42 -9.25 6.95
CA ARG A 100 22.53 -8.16 5.96
C ARG A 100 21.35 -7.20 6.02
N LEU A 101 20.12 -7.73 6.13
CA LEU A 101 18.92 -6.91 6.21
C LEU A 101 18.89 -6.04 7.48
N ARG A 102 19.50 -6.48 8.59
CA ARG A 102 19.64 -5.64 9.78
C ARG A 102 20.57 -4.44 9.60
N ASN A 103 21.50 -4.51 8.65
CA ASN A 103 22.44 -3.43 8.37
C ASN A 103 21.89 -2.53 7.25
N GLY A 104 20.94 -1.66 7.60
CA GLY A 104 20.34 -0.71 6.65
C GLY A 104 21.37 0.18 5.94
N THR A 105 22.44 0.58 6.63
CA THR A 105 23.55 1.35 6.03
C THR A 105 24.27 0.53 4.96
N GLY A 106 24.55 -0.75 5.22
CA GLY A 106 25.15 -1.65 4.25
C GLY A 106 24.24 -1.91 3.04
N VAL A 107 22.91 -1.96 3.24
CA VAL A 107 21.93 -2.03 2.15
C VAL A 107 22.00 -0.78 1.29
N ALA A 108 21.94 0.42 1.89
CA ALA A 108 22.00 1.68 1.17
C ALA A 108 23.31 1.84 0.39
N TYR A 109 24.44 1.51 1.01
CA TYR A 109 25.76 1.56 0.37
C TYR A 109 25.84 0.69 -0.89
N ARG A 110 25.27 -0.52 -0.86
CA ARG A 110 25.26 -1.43 -2.01
C ARG A 110 24.38 -0.93 -3.16
N LEU A 111 23.32 -0.19 -2.85
CA LEU A 111 22.41 0.36 -3.85
C LEU A 111 22.92 1.68 -4.45
N PHE A 112 23.56 2.51 -3.64
CA PHE A 112 23.78 3.93 -3.95
C PHE A 112 25.25 4.37 -3.92
N GLY A 113 26.17 3.52 -3.47
CA GLY A 113 27.58 3.86 -3.28
C GLY A 113 27.82 4.67 -1.99
N GLU A 114 28.90 5.44 -1.93
CA GLU A 114 29.31 6.21 -0.74
C GLU A 114 28.49 7.49 -0.51
N CYS A 115 27.93 8.07 -1.57
CA CYS A 115 27.30 9.40 -1.53
C CYS A 115 25.82 9.38 -1.15
N TRP A 116 25.35 8.34 -0.47
CA TRP A 116 23.95 8.23 -0.04
C TRP A 116 23.70 9.01 1.27
N GLY A 117 22.46 9.46 1.50
CA GLY A 117 22.06 10.21 2.72
C GLY A 117 21.25 11.47 2.41
N ASP A 118 21.19 12.41 3.37
CA ASP A 118 20.35 13.63 3.31
C ASP A 118 20.67 14.55 2.12
N GLY A 119 21.89 14.50 1.58
CA GLY A 119 22.28 15.24 0.38
C GLY A 119 21.82 14.58 -0.94
N TYR A 120 21.35 13.34 -0.87
CA TYR A 120 20.96 12.53 -2.03
C TYR A 120 19.45 12.23 -2.06
N PHE A 121 18.83 12.09 -0.89
CA PHE A 121 17.41 11.81 -0.70
C PHE A 121 16.78 12.80 0.29
N PRO A 122 15.46 13.09 0.17
CA PRO A 122 14.54 12.59 -0.84
C PRO A 122 14.65 13.33 -2.18
N LYS A 123 14.24 12.65 -3.26
CA LYS A 123 14.04 13.21 -4.60
C LYS A 123 12.56 13.26 -4.90
N PHE A 124 12.12 14.29 -5.63
CA PHE A 124 10.71 14.44 -6.02
C PHE A 124 10.49 14.32 -7.53
N GLU A 125 11.57 14.18 -8.30
CA GLU A 125 11.53 14.00 -9.75
C GLU A 125 11.16 12.56 -10.10
N ARG A 126 10.23 12.40 -11.04
CA ARG A 126 9.84 11.09 -11.56
C ARG A 126 10.77 10.67 -12.69
N PRO A 127 11.07 9.37 -12.81
CA PRO A 127 11.77 8.88 -13.99
C PRO A 127 10.89 9.03 -15.24
N ARG A 128 11.50 9.22 -16.40
CA ARG A 128 10.79 9.22 -17.69
C ARG A 128 10.36 7.82 -18.14
N GLU A 129 11.01 6.79 -17.63
CA GLU A 129 10.73 5.38 -17.90
C GLU A 129 11.28 4.53 -16.75
N GLY A 130 10.64 3.40 -16.46
CA GLY A 130 11.13 2.42 -15.50
C GLY A 130 10.95 2.85 -14.05
N LEU A 131 11.89 2.45 -13.18
CA LEU A 131 11.88 2.73 -11.75
C LEU A 131 13.12 3.50 -11.34
N ALA A 132 12.97 4.46 -10.44
CA ALA A 132 14.08 5.18 -9.82
C ALA A 132 13.88 5.32 -8.31
N TRP A 133 14.95 5.07 -7.56
CA TRP A 133 14.97 5.31 -6.12
C TRP A 133 14.87 6.81 -5.83
N VAL A 134 13.96 7.18 -4.94
CA VAL A 134 13.63 8.56 -4.59
C VAL A 134 13.67 8.84 -3.09
N ASP A 135 13.70 7.82 -2.26
CA ASP A 135 13.85 7.98 -0.81
C ASP A 135 14.57 6.77 -0.21
N CYS A 136 15.38 7.01 0.81
CA CYS A 136 16.05 5.99 1.61
C CYS A 136 16.14 6.50 3.04
N ARG A 137 15.50 5.78 3.97
CA ARG A 137 15.46 6.12 5.40
C ARG A 137 15.92 4.93 6.20
N ILE A 138 16.87 5.14 7.11
CA ILE A 138 17.41 4.12 8.01
C ILE A 138 17.17 4.58 9.43
N GLY A 139 16.84 3.65 10.33
CA GLY A 139 16.57 3.97 11.72
C GLY A 139 15.28 4.74 11.87
N LEU A 140 14.17 4.08 11.52
CA LEU A 140 12.85 4.69 11.62
C LEU A 140 12.50 5.01 13.09
N GLU A 141 11.65 6.01 13.29
CA GLU A 141 11.23 6.42 14.63
C GLU A 141 10.66 5.22 15.41
N LYS A 142 11.13 5.01 16.64
CA LYS A 142 10.80 3.86 17.51
C LYS A 142 11.24 2.49 16.96
N ARG A 143 11.88 2.42 15.80
CA ARG A 143 12.36 1.19 15.15
C ARG A 143 13.75 1.41 14.52
N PRO A 144 14.81 1.47 15.34
CA PRO A 144 16.16 1.82 14.89
C PRO A 144 16.78 0.80 13.91
N ASN A 145 16.29 -0.44 13.90
CA ASN A 145 16.77 -1.48 12.98
C ASN A 145 15.92 -1.57 11.70
N ASP A 146 14.80 -0.84 11.62
CA ASP A 146 14.00 -0.76 10.39
C ASP A 146 14.68 0.20 9.40
N TRP A 147 14.49 -0.09 8.11
CA TRP A 147 14.81 0.84 7.04
C TRP A 147 13.74 0.76 5.96
N LEU A 148 13.67 1.81 5.14
CA LEU A 148 12.70 1.96 4.08
C LEU A 148 13.34 2.58 2.84
N LEU A 149 13.03 2.00 1.69
CA LEU A 149 13.35 2.51 0.36
C LEU A 149 12.07 2.82 -0.39
N LYS A 150 12.06 3.91 -1.16
CA LYS A 150 10.94 4.28 -2.00
C LYS A 150 11.42 4.50 -3.42
N ALA A 151 10.68 3.97 -4.38
CA ALA A 151 10.92 4.21 -5.80
C ALA A 151 9.68 4.79 -6.47
N TYR A 152 9.90 5.75 -7.37
CA TYR A 152 8.89 6.17 -8.33
C TYR A 152 9.04 5.37 -9.60
N GLY A 153 7.89 5.05 -10.19
CA GLY A 153 7.83 4.46 -11.51
C GLY A 153 6.95 5.25 -12.46
N HIS A 154 7.27 5.14 -13.73
CA HIS A 154 6.49 5.70 -14.83
C HIS A 154 6.28 4.63 -15.90
N THR A 155 5.03 4.52 -16.36
CA THR A 155 4.65 3.62 -17.45
C THR A 155 3.54 4.28 -18.24
N GLN A 156 3.63 4.22 -19.56
CA GLN A 156 2.55 4.67 -20.44
C GLN A 156 1.62 3.51 -20.76
N ARG A 157 0.32 3.77 -20.73
CA ARG A 157 -0.69 2.79 -21.12
C ARG A 157 -1.65 3.40 -22.12
N ASP A 158 -1.95 2.64 -23.16
CA ASP A 158 -3.04 2.96 -24.07
C ASP A 158 -4.39 2.61 -23.38
N GLU A 159 -5.21 3.62 -23.11
CA GLU A 159 -6.59 3.44 -22.63
C GLU A 159 -7.56 3.63 -23.80
N THR A 160 -8.44 2.66 -24.01
CA THR A 160 -9.46 2.75 -25.06
C THR A 160 -10.46 3.84 -24.68
N LEU A 161 -10.62 4.85 -25.54
CA LEU A 161 -11.72 5.79 -25.44
C LEU A 161 -13.02 5.03 -25.75
N GLU A 162 -14.07 5.22 -24.94
CA GLU A 162 -15.33 4.43 -24.99
C GLU A 162 -16.06 4.44 -26.36
N ASN A 163 -15.58 5.24 -27.30
CA ASN A 163 -16.08 5.35 -28.66
C ASN A 163 -15.70 4.12 -29.51
N LYS A 164 -16.50 3.05 -29.42
CA LYS A 164 -16.55 2.01 -30.45
C LYS A 164 -17.19 2.57 -31.71
N LEU A 165 -16.39 2.85 -32.72
CA LEU A 165 -16.89 3.28 -34.02
C LEU A 165 -16.99 2.07 -34.93
N ALA A 166 -18.22 1.67 -35.26
CA ALA A 166 -18.48 0.67 -36.30
C ALA A 166 -18.58 1.39 -37.65
N ILE A 167 -17.53 1.31 -38.46
CA ILE A 167 -17.54 1.93 -39.80
C ILE A 167 -18.02 0.89 -40.82
N PRO A 168 -19.11 1.13 -41.56
CA PRO A 168 -19.58 0.20 -42.60
C PRO A 168 -18.49 -0.03 -43.65
N ALA A 169 -18.18 -1.29 -43.96
CA ALA A 169 -17.18 -1.70 -44.94
C ALA A 169 -17.80 -2.37 -46.18
N GLY A 170 -19.11 -2.17 -46.41
CA GLY A 170 -19.87 -2.78 -47.50
C GLY A 170 -20.18 -4.28 -47.28
N LYS A 171 -21.15 -4.82 -48.05
CA LYS A 171 -21.62 -6.22 -47.99
C LYS A 171 -21.92 -6.72 -46.56
N GLY A 172 -22.58 -5.90 -45.73
CA GLY A 172 -22.94 -6.27 -44.36
C GLY A 172 -21.75 -6.43 -43.41
N LYS A 173 -20.55 -5.97 -43.78
CA LYS A 173 -19.36 -5.96 -42.91
C LYS A 173 -19.17 -4.59 -42.26
N PHE A 174 -18.59 -4.61 -41.06
CA PHE A 174 -18.21 -3.41 -40.32
C PHE A 174 -16.75 -3.52 -39.88
N LYS A 175 -16.05 -2.39 -39.82
CA LYS A 175 -14.71 -2.25 -39.24
C LYS A 175 -14.87 -1.70 -37.82
N ASP A 176 -14.40 -2.45 -36.83
CA ASP A 176 -14.27 -1.99 -35.44
C ASP A 176 -13.05 -1.05 -35.36
N VAL A 177 -13.29 0.24 -35.15
CA VAL A 177 -12.24 1.22 -34.89
C VAL A 177 -12.31 1.62 -33.42
N ARG A 178 -11.18 1.44 -32.74
CA ARG A 178 -10.97 1.82 -31.35
C ARG A 178 -9.96 2.95 -31.30
N LEU A 179 -10.35 4.05 -30.67
CA LEU A 179 -9.43 5.14 -30.37
C LEU A 179 -8.78 4.87 -29.02
N TYR A 180 -7.48 5.12 -28.92
CA TYR A 180 -6.73 4.96 -27.68
C TYR A 180 -6.13 6.31 -27.29
N GLU A 181 -6.17 6.62 -25.99
CA GLU A 181 -5.45 7.72 -25.39
C GLU A 181 -4.25 7.16 -24.61
N LYS A 182 -3.08 7.76 -24.81
CA LYS A 182 -1.90 7.44 -24.00
C LYS A 182 -2.03 8.11 -22.64
N ARG A 183 -2.13 7.31 -21.60
CA ARG A 183 -2.16 7.78 -20.22
C ARG A 183 -0.85 7.48 -19.53
N ASP A 184 -0.26 8.50 -18.92
CA ASP A 184 0.87 8.34 -18.02
C ASP A 184 0.39 7.77 -16.68
N ILE A 185 0.91 6.60 -16.33
CA ILE A 185 0.58 5.94 -15.08
C ILE A 185 1.77 6.01 -14.15
N ASN A 186 1.50 6.69 -13.05
CA ASN A 186 2.45 7.12 -12.05
C ASN A 186 2.37 6.19 -10.86
N THR A 187 3.48 5.56 -10.55
CA THR A 187 3.51 4.42 -9.62
C THR A 187 4.48 4.68 -8.48
N VAL A 188 4.18 4.10 -7.33
CA VAL A 188 4.99 4.26 -6.11
C VAL A 188 5.20 2.88 -5.51
N MET A 189 6.46 2.56 -5.28
CA MET A 189 6.89 1.31 -4.67
C MET A 189 7.58 1.60 -3.34
N VAL A 190 7.27 0.82 -2.32
CA VAL A 190 7.91 0.94 -1.01
C VAL A 190 8.48 -0.41 -0.61
N ILE A 191 9.75 -0.43 -0.26
CA ILE A 191 10.43 -1.60 0.28
C ILE A 191 10.78 -1.26 1.72
N ARG A 192 10.30 -2.05 2.69
CA ARG A 192 10.57 -1.80 4.11
C ARG A 192 11.04 -3.07 4.78
N TRP A 193 12.19 -3.00 5.44
CA TRP A 193 12.58 -4.05 6.38
C TRP A 193 11.97 -3.75 7.75
N ARG A 194 11.30 -4.76 8.31
CA ARG A 194 10.82 -4.75 9.68
C ARG A 194 11.60 -5.77 10.49
N ASP A 195 12.62 -5.29 11.18
CA ASP A 195 13.43 -6.14 12.03
C ASP A 195 12.59 -6.72 13.18
N PRO A 196 12.81 -7.98 13.58
CA PRO A 196 13.59 -9.05 12.93
C PRO A 196 12.77 -9.93 11.98
N HIS A 197 11.58 -9.51 11.59
CA HIS A 197 10.55 -10.42 11.12
C HIS A 197 10.55 -10.61 9.60
N TYR A 198 10.39 -9.53 8.83
CA TYR A 198 10.12 -9.64 7.39
C TYR A 198 10.45 -8.38 6.61
N LEU A 199 10.70 -8.57 5.31
CA LEU A 199 10.77 -7.55 4.29
C LEU A 199 9.38 -7.38 3.67
N GLU A 200 8.92 -6.14 3.61
CA GLU A 200 7.72 -5.73 2.90
C GLU A 200 8.10 -5.19 1.53
N VAL A 201 7.43 -5.66 0.49
CA VAL A 201 7.43 -5.04 -0.83
C VAL A 201 6.01 -4.58 -1.13
N ARG A 202 5.79 -3.28 -1.07
CA ARG A 202 4.49 -2.65 -1.31
C ARG A 202 4.44 -2.14 -2.75
N VAL A 203 3.41 -2.57 -3.45
CA VAL A 203 3.15 -2.25 -4.85
C VAL A 203 1.82 -1.52 -4.94
N ASP A 204 1.81 -0.30 -5.48
CA ASP A 204 0.56 0.42 -5.71
C ASP A 204 -0.42 -0.41 -6.57
N LYS A 205 -1.72 -0.13 -6.45
CA LYS A 205 -2.74 -0.82 -7.25
C LYS A 205 -3.21 -0.05 -8.48
N ALA A 206 -2.54 1.04 -8.87
CA ALA A 206 -2.98 1.89 -9.97
C ALA A 206 -3.06 1.14 -11.31
N LEU A 207 -2.19 0.14 -11.51
CA LEU A 207 -2.13 -0.69 -12.71
C LEU A 207 -2.78 -2.07 -12.58
N SER A 208 -3.20 -2.48 -11.39
CA SER A 208 -3.53 -3.88 -11.09
C SER A 208 -5.02 -4.08 -10.87
N ARG A 209 -5.65 -4.95 -11.69
CA ARG A 209 -7.06 -5.36 -11.49
C ARG A 209 -7.18 -6.56 -10.55
N ASN A 210 -6.15 -7.39 -10.52
CA ASN A 210 -6.08 -8.60 -9.71
C ASN A 210 -4.64 -8.81 -9.18
N LEU A 211 -4.46 -9.84 -8.34
CA LEU A 211 -3.16 -10.16 -7.77
C LEU A 211 -2.09 -10.53 -8.81
N ALA A 212 -2.46 -11.21 -9.91
CA ALA A 212 -1.51 -11.58 -10.95
C ALA A 212 -0.91 -10.34 -11.63
N ASP A 213 -1.74 -9.32 -11.89
CA ASP A 213 -1.28 -8.01 -12.40
C ASP A 213 -0.36 -7.29 -11.41
N THR A 214 -0.48 -7.55 -10.10
CA THR A 214 0.43 -6.99 -9.10
C THR A 214 1.73 -7.80 -9.04
N ILE A 215 1.66 -9.14 -9.07
CA ILE A 215 2.84 -10.03 -9.07
C ILE A 215 3.75 -9.73 -10.26
N SER A 216 3.19 -9.45 -11.45
CA SER A 216 3.97 -9.11 -12.64
C SER A 216 4.80 -7.82 -12.51
N ARG A 217 4.55 -7.02 -11.46
CA ARG A 217 5.28 -5.78 -11.15
C ARG A 217 6.42 -5.98 -10.15
N LEU A 218 6.54 -7.16 -9.54
CA LEU A 218 7.67 -7.50 -8.67
C LEU A 218 9.01 -7.58 -9.40
N PRO A 219 9.14 -8.16 -10.61
CA PRO A 219 10.44 -8.36 -11.25
C PRO A 219 11.25 -7.07 -11.46
N PRO A 220 10.67 -5.93 -11.91
CA PRO A 220 11.41 -4.66 -11.97
C PRO A 220 11.90 -4.17 -10.61
N ILE A 221 11.12 -4.37 -9.53
CA ILE A 221 11.50 -4.00 -8.16
C ILE A 221 12.65 -4.88 -7.68
N GLU A 222 12.55 -6.20 -7.92
CA GLU A 222 13.58 -7.17 -7.59
C GLU A 222 14.90 -6.81 -8.29
N GLU A 223 14.84 -6.39 -9.57
CA GLU A 223 16.02 -6.03 -10.35
C GLU A 223 16.76 -4.81 -9.77
N ILE A 224 16.04 -3.73 -9.43
CA ILE A 224 16.67 -2.52 -8.85
C ILE A 224 17.14 -2.73 -7.40
N LEU A 225 16.58 -3.72 -6.68
CA LEU A 225 16.95 -4.06 -5.31
C LEU A 225 18.12 -5.07 -5.24
N ARG A 226 18.31 -5.86 -6.31
CA ARG A 226 19.27 -6.96 -6.43
C ARG A 226 20.69 -6.64 -5.94
N PRO A 227 21.28 -5.44 -6.15
CA PRO A 227 22.63 -5.15 -5.68
C PRO A 227 22.79 -5.28 -4.15
N ALA A 228 21.71 -5.04 -3.39
CA ALA A 228 21.70 -5.21 -1.94
C ALA A 228 21.04 -6.53 -1.50
N ILE A 229 19.93 -6.92 -2.13
CA ILE A 229 19.10 -8.06 -1.72
C ILE A 229 18.57 -8.77 -2.97
N ASP A 230 18.97 -10.04 -3.16
CA ASP A 230 18.36 -10.90 -4.18
C ASP A 230 17.16 -11.64 -3.58
N ILE A 231 15.95 -11.11 -3.79
CA ILE A 231 14.70 -11.67 -3.24
C ILE A 231 14.53 -13.14 -3.61
N LYS A 232 14.84 -13.52 -4.86
CA LYS A 232 14.63 -14.90 -5.34
C LYS A 232 15.55 -15.90 -4.64
N ARG A 233 16.80 -15.51 -4.39
CA ARG A 233 17.80 -16.40 -3.78
C ARG A 233 17.79 -16.36 -2.26
N GLU A 234 17.59 -15.18 -1.68
CA GLU A 234 17.87 -14.92 -0.27
C GLU A 234 16.62 -14.89 0.60
N MET A 235 15.45 -14.81 -0.02
CA MET A 235 14.17 -14.69 0.68
C MET A 235 13.25 -15.86 0.37
N VAL A 236 12.27 -16.05 1.23
CA VAL A 236 11.11 -16.93 1.02
C VAL A 236 9.86 -16.16 1.42
N ALA A 237 8.72 -16.49 0.83
CA ALA A 237 7.45 -15.87 1.19
C ALA A 237 7.16 -16.05 2.69
N PHE A 238 6.79 -14.97 3.38
CA PHE A 238 6.32 -15.03 4.76
C PHE A 238 4.86 -15.48 4.73
N SER A 239 4.60 -16.71 5.17
CA SER A 239 3.24 -17.25 5.17
C SER A 239 2.42 -16.64 6.31
N LEU A 240 1.27 -16.07 5.96
CA LEU A 240 0.24 -15.65 6.91
C LEU A 240 -0.85 -16.71 7.06
N LYS A 241 -0.69 -17.85 6.38
CA LYS A 241 -1.74 -18.84 6.18
C LYS A 241 -2.31 -19.35 7.50
N GLU A 242 -1.45 -19.74 8.43
CA GLU A 242 -1.86 -20.24 9.74
C GLU A 242 -2.69 -19.21 10.50
N ARG A 243 -2.20 -17.97 10.57
CA ARG A 243 -2.86 -16.88 11.30
C ARG A 243 -4.18 -16.46 10.65
N VAL A 244 -4.26 -16.42 9.32
CA VAL A 244 -5.49 -16.16 8.58
C VAL A 244 -6.48 -17.32 8.76
N THR A 245 -6.00 -18.56 8.73
CA THR A 245 -6.84 -19.76 8.98
C THR A 245 -7.39 -19.75 10.40
N GLN A 246 -6.58 -19.38 11.40
CA GLN A 246 -7.04 -19.23 12.78
C GLN A 246 -8.10 -18.15 12.91
N LEU A 247 -7.92 -16.98 12.26
CA LEU A 247 -8.95 -15.95 12.22
C LEU A 247 -10.26 -16.47 11.60
N VAL A 248 -10.17 -17.23 10.50
CA VAL A 248 -11.35 -17.86 9.91
C VAL A 248 -12.00 -18.86 10.87
N ARG A 249 -11.23 -19.64 11.65
CA ARG A 249 -11.79 -20.54 12.67
C ARG A 249 -12.50 -19.78 13.79
N ASP A 250 -11.93 -18.66 14.22
CA ASP A 250 -12.44 -17.85 15.33
C ASP A 250 -13.69 -17.03 14.96
N ARG A 251 -14.05 -16.95 13.66
CA ARG A 251 -15.20 -16.17 13.16
C ARG A 251 -16.51 -16.46 13.88
N SER A 252 -16.77 -17.74 14.19
CA SER A 252 -18.02 -18.21 14.79
C SER A 252 -18.14 -17.85 16.27
N SER A 253 -17.01 -17.65 16.96
CA SER A 253 -17.00 -17.23 18.37
C SER A 253 -17.44 -15.76 18.56
N HIS A 254 -17.42 -14.97 17.49
CA HIS A 254 -17.79 -13.55 17.48
C HIS A 254 -19.28 -13.34 17.13
N SER A 255 -20.01 -14.37 16.71
CA SER A 255 -21.38 -14.24 16.18
C SER A 255 -22.48 -14.09 17.25
N GLY A 256 -22.15 -13.70 18.49
CA GLY A 256 -23.14 -13.65 19.57
C GLY A 256 -22.80 -12.84 20.83
N LYS A 257 -21.65 -12.15 20.89
CA LYS A 257 -21.25 -11.35 22.06
C LYS A 257 -20.62 -10.03 21.61
N GLY A 258 -21.44 -9.01 21.38
CA GLY A 258 -21.00 -7.67 20.96
C GLY A 258 -20.88 -7.51 19.43
N PRO A 259 -20.58 -6.28 18.95
CA PRO A 259 -20.33 -6.04 17.53
C PRO A 259 -19.08 -6.81 17.09
N ALA A 260 -19.20 -7.61 16.03
CA ALA A 260 -18.05 -8.33 15.48
C ALA A 260 -16.97 -7.34 15.00
N GLU A 261 -15.72 -7.55 15.40
CA GLU A 261 -14.59 -6.68 15.02
C GLU A 261 -14.34 -6.69 13.50
N TYR A 262 -14.76 -7.75 12.82
CA TYR A 262 -14.63 -7.94 11.38
C TYR A 262 -15.76 -8.79 10.78
N ARG A 263 -15.92 -8.69 9.46
CA ARG A 263 -16.82 -9.50 8.64
C ARG A 263 -16.04 -10.21 7.54
N LEU A 264 -16.44 -11.45 7.23
CA LEU A 264 -15.90 -12.25 6.14
C LEU A 264 -16.96 -12.40 5.05
N SER A 265 -16.73 -11.78 3.89
CA SER A 265 -17.68 -11.77 2.77
C SER A 265 -17.48 -12.92 1.78
N ARG A 266 -16.31 -13.54 1.76
CA ARG A 266 -16.03 -14.77 1.00
C ARG A 266 -14.78 -15.43 1.57
N ILE A 267 -14.67 -16.75 1.42
CA ILE A 267 -13.51 -17.50 1.88
C ILE A 267 -13.19 -18.57 0.85
N THR A 268 -11.96 -18.59 0.37
CA THR A 268 -11.42 -19.73 -0.38
C THR A 268 -10.55 -20.54 0.56
N VAL A 269 -10.84 -21.83 0.69
CA VAL A 269 -9.98 -22.80 1.38
C VAL A 269 -9.33 -23.73 0.37
N ARG A 270 -8.16 -24.25 0.71
CA ARG A 270 -7.40 -25.21 -0.08
C ARG A 270 -7.12 -26.46 0.74
N ASP A 271 -7.36 -27.62 0.15
CA ASP A 271 -7.06 -28.92 0.78
C ASP A 271 -5.59 -29.34 0.57
N ALA A 272 -5.19 -30.45 1.20
CA ALA A 272 -3.83 -31.00 1.10
C ALA A 272 -3.43 -31.46 -0.32
N LYS A 273 -4.39 -31.66 -1.22
CA LYS A 273 -4.18 -32.03 -2.64
C LYS A 273 -4.26 -30.82 -3.57
N ASN A 274 -4.28 -29.60 -3.03
CA ASN A 274 -4.46 -28.34 -3.75
C ASN A 274 -5.83 -28.15 -4.43
N GLY A 275 -6.85 -28.90 -4.00
CA GLY A 275 -8.24 -28.61 -4.35
C GLY A 275 -8.71 -27.33 -3.67
N GLU A 276 -9.32 -26.42 -4.41
CA GLU A 276 -9.84 -25.16 -3.87
C GLU A 276 -11.36 -25.17 -3.83
N ILE A 277 -11.91 -24.78 -2.68
CA ILE A 277 -13.35 -24.60 -2.48
C ILE A 277 -13.59 -23.18 -2.02
N GLU A 278 -14.54 -22.52 -2.66
CA GLU A 278 -14.90 -21.16 -2.32
C GLU A 278 -16.31 -21.09 -1.72
N PHE A 279 -16.40 -20.45 -0.57
CA PHE A 279 -17.64 -20.14 0.10
C PHE A 279 -17.98 -18.68 -0.15
N ARG A 280 -19.16 -18.45 -0.72
CA ARG A 280 -19.72 -17.12 -0.95
C ARG A 280 -21.14 -17.03 -0.38
N PRO A 281 -21.52 -15.90 0.22
CA PRO A 281 -22.90 -15.56 0.51
C PRO A 281 -23.73 -15.41 -0.77
N GLY A 282 -25.06 -15.37 -0.60
CA GLY A 282 -25.98 -15.12 -1.71
C GLY A 282 -25.97 -13.66 -2.15
N ASP A 283 -25.93 -12.74 -1.18
CA ASP A 283 -25.70 -11.31 -1.39
C ASP A 283 -24.30 -10.89 -0.94
N ILE A 284 -23.74 -9.86 -1.57
CA ILE A 284 -22.46 -9.24 -1.17
C ILE A 284 -22.56 -8.60 0.22
N ALA A 285 -23.76 -8.22 0.65
CA ALA A 285 -24.01 -7.63 1.96
C ALA A 285 -24.04 -8.66 3.11
N ASP A 286 -24.24 -9.94 2.81
CA ASP A 286 -24.38 -10.98 3.83
C ASP A 286 -23.03 -11.45 4.37
N ASN A 287 -23.04 -12.03 5.56
CA ASN A 287 -21.91 -12.71 6.17
C ASN A 287 -21.88 -14.19 5.74
N ILE A 288 -20.68 -14.78 5.72
CA ILE A 288 -20.51 -16.21 5.44
C ILE A 288 -21.29 -17.11 6.41
N ASP A 289 -21.43 -16.66 7.65
CA ASP A 289 -22.07 -17.40 8.75
C ASP A 289 -23.60 -17.22 8.81
N ASP A 290 -24.20 -16.35 7.99
CA ASP A 290 -25.67 -16.14 7.97
C ASP A 290 -26.44 -17.40 7.53
N ALA A 291 -25.77 -18.33 6.85
CA ALA A 291 -26.32 -19.64 6.51
C ALA A 291 -25.62 -20.76 7.33
N PRO A 292 -26.32 -21.40 8.29
CA PRO A 292 -25.72 -22.42 9.16
C PRO A 292 -25.11 -23.62 8.41
N ALA A 293 -25.69 -24.03 7.28
CA ALA A 293 -25.16 -25.12 6.46
C ALA A 293 -23.79 -24.76 5.87
N ARG A 294 -23.63 -23.53 5.36
CA ARG A 294 -22.37 -23.03 4.81
C ARG A 294 -21.29 -22.94 5.87
N SER A 295 -21.62 -22.40 7.05
CA SER A 295 -20.67 -22.30 8.16
C SER A 295 -20.19 -23.70 8.62
N ARG A 296 -21.11 -24.67 8.78
CA ARG A 296 -20.76 -26.05 9.12
C ARG A 296 -19.88 -26.74 8.07
N SER A 297 -20.16 -26.54 6.78
CA SER A 297 -19.34 -27.10 5.70
C SER A 297 -17.92 -26.53 5.72
N LEU A 298 -17.78 -25.22 5.95
CA LEU A 298 -16.49 -24.58 6.11
C LEU A 298 -15.73 -25.12 7.33
N ASP A 299 -16.39 -25.23 8.49
CA ASP A 299 -15.76 -25.79 9.70
C ASP A 299 -15.31 -27.23 9.50
N SER A 300 -16.10 -28.06 8.81
CA SER A 300 -15.71 -29.43 8.48
C SER A 300 -14.40 -29.45 7.68
N LEU A 301 -14.30 -28.66 6.62
CA LEU A 301 -13.07 -28.61 5.80
C LEU A 301 -11.86 -28.12 6.59
N LEU A 302 -12.03 -27.11 7.43
CA LEU A 302 -10.96 -26.58 8.28
C LEU A 302 -10.50 -27.60 9.33
N ASN A 303 -11.43 -28.40 9.87
CA ASN A 303 -11.13 -29.47 10.82
C ASN A 303 -10.43 -30.66 10.13
N ASP A 304 -10.74 -30.92 8.86
CA ASP A 304 -10.09 -31.94 8.03
C ASP A 304 -8.71 -31.52 7.48
N GLY A 305 -8.21 -30.35 7.91
CA GLY A 305 -6.87 -29.85 7.57
C GLY A 305 -6.81 -28.98 6.31
N SER A 306 -7.95 -28.55 5.77
CA SER A 306 -7.94 -27.48 4.76
C SER A 306 -7.53 -26.15 5.39
N GLU A 307 -6.84 -25.32 4.61
CA GLU A 307 -6.30 -24.05 5.07
C GLU A 307 -6.88 -22.90 4.25
N ALA A 308 -6.92 -21.71 4.84
CA ALA A 308 -7.35 -20.52 4.12
C ALA A 308 -6.36 -20.16 3.00
N ALA A 309 -6.85 -19.91 1.78
CA ALA A 309 -6.05 -19.52 0.63
C ALA A 309 -6.33 -18.09 0.16
N ARG A 310 -7.59 -17.64 0.27
CA ARG A 310 -7.99 -16.25 -0.04
C ARG A 310 -9.09 -15.81 0.89
N VAL A 311 -8.86 -14.70 1.61
CA VAL A 311 -9.79 -14.19 2.62
C VAL A 311 -9.84 -12.66 2.56
N PRO A 312 -10.89 -12.08 1.98
CA PRO A 312 -11.26 -10.69 2.22
C PRO A 312 -11.82 -10.51 3.62
N ILE A 313 -11.20 -9.62 4.38
CA ILE A 313 -11.61 -9.21 5.70
C ILE A 313 -12.08 -7.77 5.61
N GLU A 314 -13.29 -7.52 6.12
CA GLU A 314 -13.82 -6.18 6.28
C GLU A 314 -13.82 -5.84 7.77
N TRP A 315 -12.99 -4.89 8.17
CA TRP A 315 -12.89 -4.44 9.56
C TRP A 315 -14.01 -3.46 9.87
N ILE A 316 -14.81 -3.77 10.89
CA ILE A 316 -15.96 -2.98 11.36
C ILE A 316 -15.72 -2.54 12.83
N THR A 317 -14.46 -2.50 13.23
CA THR A 317 -14.04 -2.27 14.61
C THR A 317 -14.21 -0.81 15.04
N ASP A 318 -14.46 -0.60 16.33
CA ASP A 318 -14.48 0.71 17.00
C ASP A 318 -13.08 1.19 17.44
N GLU A 319 -12.03 0.42 17.17
CA GLU A 319 -10.63 0.78 17.46
C GLU A 319 -10.28 2.14 16.86
N ASP A 320 -9.83 3.08 17.69
CA ASP A 320 -9.60 4.49 17.32
C ASP A 320 -8.70 4.64 16.08
N VAL A 321 -7.73 3.74 15.91
CA VAL A 321 -6.80 3.76 14.78
C VAL A 321 -7.44 3.36 13.45
N LEU A 322 -8.46 2.49 13.47
CA LEU A 322 -9.16 2.02 12.25
C LEU A 322 -10.51 2.72 12.02
N LYS A 323 -11.10 3.29 13.07
CA LYS A 323 -12.42 3.94 13.04
C LYS A 323 -12.60 4.96 11.90
N PRO A 324 -11.62 5.81 11.55
CA PRO A 324 -11.77 6.75 10.42
C PRO A 324 -11.85 6.06 9.05
N PHE A 325 -11.44 4.79 8.97
CA PHE A 325 -11.35 4.01 7.73
C PHE A 325 -12.37 2.87 7.66
N ALA A 326 -13.22 2.72 8.68
CA ALA A 326 -14.23 1.68 8.73
C ALA A 326 -15.43 2.01 7.80
N PRO A 327 -15.95 1.03 7.02
CA PRO A 327 -15.45 -0.33 6.89
C PRO A 327 -14.16 -0.41 6.05
N LEU A 328 -13.11 -1.02 6.61
CA LEU A 328 -11.82 -1.18 5.92
C LEU A 328 -11.72 -2.58 5.31
N ARG A 329 -11.57 -2.67 3.99
CA ARG A 329 -11.42 -3.94 3.28
C ARG A 329 -9.97 -4.30 2.99
N VAL A 330 -9.57 -5.49 3.42
CA VAL A 330 -8.23 -6.04 3.27
C VAL A 330 -8.34 -7.46 2.70
N ASP A 331 -7.74 -7.73 1.55
CA ASP A 331 -7.71 -9.08 0.97
C ASP A 331 -6.38 -9.77 1.31
N PHE A 332 -6.45 -10.95 1.93
CA PHE A 332 -5.30 -11.84 2.13
C PHE A 332 -5.27 -12.89 1.03
N GLU A 333 -4.19 -12.92 0.25
CA GLU A 333 -4.07 -13.74 -0.95
C GLU A 333 -2.61 -14.17 -1.21
N GLY A 334 -2.39 -14.89 -2.30
CA GLY A 334 -1.09 -15.40 -2.72
C GLY A 334 -0.82 -16.80 -2.19
N ASP A 335 0.27 -17.40 -2.62
CA ASP A 335 0.71 -18.72 -2.15
C ASP A 335 2.11 -18.56 -1.54
N PRO A 336 2.29 -18.74 -0.22
CA PRO A 336 1.40 -19.35 0.79
C PRO A 336 0.62 -18.32 1.63
N VAL A 337 -0.21 -17.47 1.01
CA VAL A 337 -0.89 -16.33 1.64
C VAL A 337 0.11 -15.32 2.22
N ASN A 338 0.90 -14.71 1.35
CA ASN A 338 1.92 -13.73 1.72
C ASN A 338 1.65 -12.32 1.17
N ALA A 339 0.51 -12.12 0.51
CA ALA A 339 0.11 -10.86 -0.07
C ALA A 339 -1.10 -10.28 0.66
N ILE A 340 -1.01 -9.01 1.06
CA ILE A 340 -2.06 -8.27 1.74
C ILE A 340 -2.45 -7.08 0.86
N SER A 341 -3.66 -7.09 0.32
CA SER A 341 -4.19 -6.00 -0.51
C SER A 341 -5.07 -5.08 0.32
N VAL A 342 -4.69 -3.81 0.44
CA VAL A 342 -5.53 -2.75 1.02
C VAL A 342 -6.12 -1.92 -0.12
N ARG A 343 -7.44 -1.87 -0.23
CA ARG A 343 -8.12 -1.23 -1.38
C ARG A 343 -8.27 0.28 -1.24
N SER A 344 -8.38 0.78 -0.02
CA SER A 344 -8.53 2.21 0.28
C SER A 344 -7.20 2.81 0.73
N ARG A 345 -7.09 4.15 0.64
CA ARG A 345 -6.03 4.89 1.32
C ARG A 345 -6.31 4.89 2.82
N ILE A 346 -5.31 4.57 3.62
CA ILE A 346 -5.38 4.54 5.09
C ILE A 346 -4.14 5.20 5.67
N SER A 347 -4.13 5.48 6.98
CA SER A 347 -2.92 6.03 7.62
C SER A 347 -1.83 4.94 7.80
N PRO A 348 -0.55 5.34 7.96
CA PRO A 348 0.51 4.39 8.30
C PRO A 348 0.22 3.61 9.58
N GLU A 349 -0.39 4.25 10.58
CA GLU A 349 -0.73 3.64 11.87
C GLU A 349 -1.83 2.58 11.71
N ALA A 350 -2.85 2.88 10.92
CA ALA A 350 -3.91 1.93 10.57
C ALA A 350 -3.34 0.71 9.82
N LEU A 351 -2.43 0.95 8.88
CA LEU A 351 -1.77 -0.13 8.15
C LEU A 351 -0.91 -1.00 9.07
N ASP A 352 -0.08 -0.36 9.92
CA ASP A 352 0.77 -1.05 10.88
C ASP A 352 -0.07 -1.87 11.88
N TYR A 353 -1.22 -1.35 12.30
CA TYR A 353 -2.19 -2.08 13.12
C TYR A 353 -2.69 -3.34 12.42
N VAL A 354 -3.19 -3.23 11.17
CA VAL A 354 -3.65 -4.38 10.38
C VAL A 354 -2.54 -5.42 10.26
N LEU A 355 -1.33 -5.00 9.88
CA LEU A 355 -0.19 -5.93 9.71
C LEU A 355 0.15 -6.64 11.02
N SER A 356 0.19 -5.91 12.14
CA SER A 356 0.55 -6.47 13.45
C SER A 356 -0.37 -7.58 13.92
N LYS A 357 -1.66 -7.55 13.57
CA LYS A 357 -2.63 -8.61 13.93
C LYS A 357 -2.28 -9.97 13.31
N PHE A 358 -1.53 -9.96 12.20
CA PHE A 358 -1.13 -11.18 11.49
C PHE A 358 0.34 -11.54 11.65
N THR A 359 1.18 -10.61 12.13
CA THR A 359 2.63 -10.81 12.16
C THR A 359 3.25 -10.78 13.56
N ALA A 360 2.50 -10.38 14.61
CA ALA A 360 3.04 -10.19 15.95
C ALA A 360 3.33 -11.48 16.76
N ASN A 361 2.95 -12.67 16.28
CA ASN A 361 3.29 -13.96 16.90
C ASN A 361 3.40 -15.03 15.80
N PRO A 362 4.58 -15.21 15.17
CA PRO A 362 4.84 -16.32 14.25
C PRO A 362 5.15 -17.63 14.97
#